data_AF-A0A5B0NV63-F1
#
_entry.id   AF-A0A5B0NV63-F1
#
_cell.length_a   1.000
_cell.length_b   1.000
_cell.length_c   1.000
_cell.angle_alpha   90.00
_cell.angle_beta   90.00
_cell.angle_gamma   90.00
#
_symmetry.space_group_name_H-M   'P 1'
#
loop_
_entity.id
_entity.type
_entity.pdbx_description
1 polymer ?
#
loop_
_entity_poly.entity_id
_entity_poly.type
_entity_poly.pdbx_seq_one_letter_code
_entity_poly.pdbx_strand_id
1 'polypeptide(L)'
;MSGKTCGKAHVSEKVCRRLKQRRRLGPNWQQCGWHFSPTSSKPGKSSCKQTDDADHLCWYNSCSTSKGGGRWEDVFFVDCYVPKTDTKSQYLKPAQYYRYDKDARVQEAGTGTWFTCPYGDIAGRNDQVMNCSGCEKSPGSSPS
;
A
#
# COMPACT_ATOMS: atom_id res chain seq x y z
N MET A 1 -23.54 -29.91 14.17
CA MET A 1 -23.40 -28.62 13.46
C MET A 1 -22.33 -27.79 14.16
N SER A 2 -21.28 -27.46 13.42
CA SER A 2 -19.99 -26.94 13.88
C SER A 2 -20.00 -25.46 14.24
N GLY A 3 -19.17 -25.07 15.22
CA GLY A 3 -18.64 -23.70 15.33
C GLY A 3 -18.69 -23.02 16.71
N LYS A 4 -17.81 -23.41 17.64
CA LYS A 4 -17.34 -22.59 18.79
C LYS A 4 -15.80 -22.59 18.67
N THR A 5 -15.00 -21.51 18.81
CA THR A 5 -15.06 -20.26 19.57
C THR A 5 -14.10 -19.21 18.96
N CYS A 6 -14.42 -17.91 19.05
CA CYS A 6 -13.43 -16.81 19.10
C CYS A 6 -13.29 -16.49 20.60
N GLY A 7 -12.08 -16.62 21.17
CA GLY A 7 -11.86 -16.61 22.62
C GLY A 7 -12.38 -15.35 23.31
N LYS A 8 -13.23 -15.56 24.34
CA LYS A 8 -13.57 -14.69 25.48
C LYS A 8 -13.25 -13.19 25.33
N ALA A 9 -14.03 -12.49 24.54
CA ALA A 9 -14.41 -11.08 24.70
C ALA A 9 -15.46 -10.80 23.62
N HIS A 10 -16.40 -9.87 23.87
CA HIS A 10 -17.38 -9.41 22.88
C HIS A 10 -16.68 -8.68 21.73
N VAL A 11 -16.05 -9.43 20.85
CA VAL A 11 -15.30 -8.94 19.71
C VAL A 11 -16.17 -9.19 18.49
N SER A 12 -16.63 -8.09 17.87
CA SER A 12 -17.48 -8.12 16.67
C SER A 12 -16.91 -9.06 15.60
N GLU A 13 -17.78 -9.73 14.84
CA GLU A 13 -17.40 -10.67 13.78
C GLU A 13 -16.45 -10.02 12.74
N LYS A 14 -16.60 -8.70 12.48
CA LYS A 14 -15.66 -7.90 11.67
C LYS A 14 -14.23 -7.92 12.24
N VAL A 15 -14.10 -7.83 13.55
CA VAL A 15 -12.82 -7.82 14.25
C VAL A 15 -12.22 -9.24 14.27
N CYS A 16 -13.01 -10.29 14.48
CA CYS A 16 -12.51 -11.67 14.34
C CYS A 16 -12.10 -12.00 12.89
N ARG A 17 -12.77 -11.46 11.85
CA ARG A 17 -12.33 -11.59 10.45
C ARG A 17 -10.99 -10.88 10.20
N ARG A 18 -10.83 -9.63 10.66
CA ARG A 18 -9.55 -8.89 10.57
C ARG A 18 -8.42 -9.61 11.32
N LEU A 19 -8.69 -10.16 12.50
CA LEU A 19 -7.69 -10.91 13.28
C LEU A 19 -7.31 -12.24 12.63
N LYS A 20 -8.27 -12.98 12.06
CA LYS A 20 -8.00 -14.20 11.28
C LYS A 20 -7.22 -13.90 10.00
N GLN A 21 -7.51 -12.79 9.33
CA GLN A 21 -6.78 -12.33 8.15
C GLN A 21 -5.33 -11.96 8.53
N ARG A 22 -5.13 -11.21 9.62
CA ARG A 22 -3.81 -10.92 10.21
C ARG A 22 -3.05 -12.16 10.70
N ARG A 23 -3.73 -13.24 11.12
CA ARG A 23 -3.06 -14.52 11.49
C ARG A 23 -2.66 -15.38 10.30
N ARG A 24 -3.28 -15.18 9.12
CA ARG A 24 -2.88 -15.85 7.87
C ARG A 24 -1.72 -15.14 7.17
N LEU A 25 -1.55 -13.85 7.44
CA LEU A 25 -0.48 -13.01 6.93
C LEU A 25 0.66 -13.11 7.96
N GLY A 26 1.80 -13.69 7.58
CA GLY A 26 2.90 -13.95 8.51
C GLY A 26 3.43 -12.69 9.23
N PRO A 27 4.35 -12.84 10.21
CA PRO A 27 4.88 -11.74 11.03
C PRO A 27 5.56 -10.61 10.22
N ASN A 28 5.85 -10.84 8.95
CA ASN A 28 6.52 -9.90 8.03
C ASN A 28 5.54 -9.22 7.05
N TRP A 29 4.24 -9.27 7.35
CA TRP A 29 3.23 -8.58 6.55
C TRP A 29 3.09 -7.10 6.94
N GLN A 30 3.18 -6.20 5.97
CA GLN A 30 2.94 -4.77 6.12
C GLN A 30 2.11 -4.22 4.98
N GLN A 31 1.25 -3.26 5.29
CA GLN A 31 0.61 -2.42 4.29
C GLN A 31 1.55 -1.26 3.95
N CYS A 32 1.66 -0.90 2.68
CA CYS A 32 2.44 0.24 2.17
C CYS A 32 1.48 1.41 1.94
N GLY A 33 0.75 1.78 2.99
CA GLY A 33 -0.39 2.70 2.89
C GLY A 33 0.00 4.17 2.73
N TRP A 34 1.26 4.53 3.04
CA TRP A 34 1.75 5.91 3.04
C TRP A 34 2.68 6.22 1.87
N HIS A 35 3.64 5.35 1.58
CA HIS A 35 4.53 5.46 0.43
C HIS A 35 4.84 4.07 -0.10
N PHE A 36 4.86 3.96 -1.44
CA PHE A 36 5.46 2.83 -2.12
C PHE A 36 6.32 3.30 -3.30
N SER A 37 7.51 2.72 -3.41
CA SER A 37 8.37 2.84 -4.59
C SER A 37 8.97 1.48 -4.95
N PRO A 38 8.83 1.01 -6.20
CA PRO A 38 9.39 -0.27 -6.66
C PRO A 38 10.92 -0.26 -6.67
N THR A 39 11.53 0.93 -6.57
CA THR A 39 12.97 1.13 -6.51
C THR A 39 13.36 1.66 -5.14
N SER A 40 14.08 0.88 -4.35
CA SER A 40 14.73 1.35 -3.13
C SER A 40 16.23 1.51 -3.33
N SER A 41 16.92 2.04 -2.30
CA SER A 41 18.38 2.07 -2.24
C SER A 41 19.03 0.67 -2.19
N LYS A 42 18.25 -0.41 -2.00
CA LYS A 42 18.72 -1.79 -2.02
C LYS A 42 18.17 -2.54 -3.24
N PRO A 43 19.04 -3.13 -4.08
CA PRO A 43 18.62 -3.92 -5.23
C PRO A 43 17.62 -5.03 -4.85
N GLY A 44 16.58 -5.19 -5.67
CA GLY A 44 15.55 -6.22 -5.48
C GLY A 44 14.50 -5.90 -4.40
N LYS A 45 14.59 -4.73 -3.76
CA LYS A 45 13.66 -4.30 -2.71
C LYS A 45 12.96 -2.99 -3.06
N SER A 46 11.71 -2.90 -2.63
CA SER A 46 10.82 -1.74 -2.72
C SER A 46 10.75 -1.02 -1.38
N SER A 47 10.64 0.31 -1.42
CA SER A 47 10.28 1.12 -0.26
C SER A 47 8.79 0.93 0.05
N CYS A 48 8.45 0.79 1.32
CA CYS A 48 7.11 0.52 1.80
C CYS A 48 6.91 1.20 3.16
N LYS A 49 6.18 2.32 3.16
CA LYS A 49 5.83 3.04 4.39
C LYS A 49 4.38 2.83 4.77
N GLN A 50 4.16 2.54 6.06
CA GLN A 50 2.84 2.59 6.68
C GLN A 50 2.61 3.89 7.46
N THR A 51 3.70 4.49 7.95
CA THR A 51 3.72 5.77 8.67
C THR A 51 4.84 6.65 8.10
N ASP A 52 4.85 7.93 8.41
CA ASP A 52 5.91 8.85 7.96
C ASP A 52 7.30 8.41 8.42
N ASP A 53 7.40 7.90 9.66
CA ASP A 53 8.65 7.68 10.38
C ASP A 53 9.32 6.32 10.09
N ALA A 54 8.63 5.41 9.41
CA ALA A 54 9.14 4.05 9.19
C ALA A 54 9.06 3.66 7.71
N ASP A 55 10.23 3.46 7.10
CA ASP A 55 10.37 2.82 5.80
C ASP A 55 10.83 1.37 5.95
N HIS A 56 9.98 0.45 5.52
CA HIS A 56 10.29 -0.97 5.48
C HIS A 56 10.71 -1.37 4.07
N LEU A 57 11.76 -2.18 3.98
CA LEU A 57 12.16 -2.74 2.70
C LEU A 57 11.37 -4.01 2.43
N CYS A 58 10.65 -4.02 1.32
CA CYS A 58 9.89 -5.17 0.86
C CYS A 58 10.59 -5.84 -0.32
N TRP A 59 10.68 -7.17 -0.34
CA TRP A 59 11.08 -7.87 -1.56
C TRP A 59 10.07 -7.62 -2.68
N TYR A 60 10.55 -7.21 -3.86
CA TYR A 60 9.69 -6.81 -4.98
C TYR A 60 8.64 -7.86 -5.35
N ASN A 61 9.03 -9.14 -5.35
CA ASN A 61 8.16 -10.28 -5.65
C ASN A 61 7.11 -10.58 -4.55
N SER A 62 7.20 -9.91 -3.41
CA SER A 62 6.31 -10.07 -2.26
C SER A 62 5.31 -8.91 -2.13
N CYS A 63 5.35 -7.95 -3.08
CA CYS A 63 4.44 -6.81 -3.14
C CYS A 63 3.14 -7.19 -3.86
N SER A 64 1.99 -6.84 -3.28
CA SER A 64 0.67 -7.09 -3.90
C SER A 64 -0.40 -6.11 -3.44
N THR A 65 -1.37 -5.80 -4.29
CA THR A 65 -2.49 -4.92 -3.95
C THR A 65 -3.47 -5.57 -2.96
N SER A 66 -4.14 -4.75 -2.14
CA SER A 66 -5.04 -5.20 -1.07
C SER A 66 -6.30 -5.92 -1.55
N LYS A 67 -6.74 -5.72 -2.80
CA LYS A 67 -8.03 -6.23 -3.29
C LYS A 67 -7.98 -7.64 -3.90
N GLY A 68 -6.80 -8.21 -4.13
CA GLY A 68 -6.76 -9.58 -4.66
C GLY A 68 -5.50 -10.00 -5.40
N GLY A 69 -4.32 -9.49 -5.04
CA GLY A 69 -3.07 -10.04 -5.56
C GLY A 69 -2.56 -9.43 -6.87
N GLY A 70 -3.13 -8.31 -7.31
CA GLY A 70 -2.53 -7.53 -8.41
C GLY A 70 -1.11 -7.11 -8.04
N ARG A 71 -0.20 -7.14 -9.01
CA ARG A 71 1.19 -6.74 -8.81
C ARG A 71 1.36 -5.24 -9.05
N TRP A 72 2.56 -4.73 -8.79
CA TRP A 72 2.88 -3.33 -9.05
C TRP A 72 2.56 -2.92 -10.49
N GLU A 73 2.77 -3.83 -11.45
CA GLU A 73 2.48 -3.66 -12.86
C GLU A 73 0.99 -3.41 -13.15
N ASP A 74 0.09 -3.80 -12.24
CA ASP A 74 -1.36 -3.60 -12.37
C ASP A 74 -1.85 -2.32 -11.68
N VAL A 75 -1.00 -1.65 -10.88
CA VAL A 75 -1.39 -0.42 -10.18
C VAL A 75 -1.51 0.75 -11.14
N PHE A 76 -2.62 1.46 -11.08
CA PHE A 76 -2.82 2.75 -11.75
C PHE A 76 -3.69 3.67 -10.90
N PHE A 77 -3.52 4.97 -11.12
CA PHE A 77 -4.34 6.02 -10.54
C PHE A 77 -5.25 6.61 -11.61
N VAL A 78 -6.36 7.20 -11.19
CA VAL A 78 -7.35 7.80 -12.10
C VAL A 78 -7.60 9.25 -11.75
N ASP A 79 -8.12 10.00 -12.72
CA ASP A 79 -8.55 11.39 -12.52
C ASP A 79 -7.47 12.27 -11.88
N CYS A 80 -6.22 12.02 -12.29
CA CYS A 80 -5.03 12.71 -11.79
C CYS A 80 -4.88 14.08 -12.46
N TYR A 81 -4.33 15.05 -11.74
CA TYR A 81 -4.08 16.39 -12.27
C TYR A 81 -2.80 17.00 -11.70
N VAL A 82 -2.19 17.92 -12.45
CA VAL A 82 -1.07 18.73 -11.96
C VAL A 82 -1.62 20.07 -11.43
N PRO A 83 -1.44 20.41 -10.14
CA PRO A 83 -2.01 21.62 -9.56
C PRO A 83 -1.57 22.89 -10.30
N LYS A 84 -2.50 23.85 -10.46
CA LYS A 84 -2.27 25.15 -11.13
C LYS A 84 -1.94 25.04 -12.63
N THR A 85 -2.30 23.94 -13.27
CA THR A 85 -2.13 23.73 -14.72
C THR A 85 -3.38 23.05 -15.30
N ASP A 86 -3.48 23.01 -16.63
CA ASP A 86 -4.54 22.27 -17.34
C ASP A 86 -4.18 20.79 -17.58
N THR A 87 -3.02 20.33 -17.10
CA THR A 87 -2.55 18.96 -17.31
C THR A 87 -3.33 17.96 -16.45
N LYS A 88 -3.96 16.98 -17.10
CA LYS A 88 -4.75 15.90 -16.49
C LYS A 88 -4.38 14.55 -17.08
N SER A 89 -4.58 13.49 -16.30
CA SER A 89 -4.42 12.11 -16.74
C SER A 89 -5.57 11.25 -16.22
N GLN A 90 -6.29 10.61 -17.15
CA GLN A 90 -7.40 9.71 -16.80
C GLN A 90 -6.91 8.40 -16.19
N TYR A 91 -5.73 7.93 -16.62
CA TYR A 91 -5.09 6.71 -16.15
C TYR A 91 -3.59 6.97 -16.05
N LEU A 92 -3.06 6.93 -14.83
CA LEU A 92 -1.68 7.26 -14.55
C LEU A 92 -0.95 6.07 -13.96
N LYS A 93 0.11 5.63 -14.66
CA LYS A 93 1.01 4.59 -14.18
C LYS A 93 2.01 5.21 -13.20
N PRO A 94 2.05 4.77 -11.93
CA PRO A 94 2.99 5.32 -10.97
C PRO A 94 4.41 4.77 -11.20
N ALA A 95 5.41 5.64 -11.06
CA ALA A 95 6.77 5.27 -10.69
C ALA A 95 6.89 5.12 -9.17
N GLN A 96 6.23 5.99 -8.40
CA GLN A 96 6.10 5.94 -6.95
C GLN A 96 4.93 6.82 -6.51
N TYR A 97 4.46 6.67 -5.27
CA TYR A 97 3.45 7.58 -4.73
C TYR A 97 3.57 7.79 -3.22
N TYR A 98 3.13 8.97 -2.77
CA TYR A 98 2.91 9.32 -1.37
C TYR A 98 1.43 9.60 -1.15
N ARG A 99 0.86 9.10 -0.06
CA ARG A 99 -0.51 9.38 0.34
C ARG A 99 -0.59 10.64 1.20
N TYR A 100 -1.61 11.46 0.97
CA TYR A 100 -2.02 12.58 1.79
C TYR A 100 -3.54 12.54 2.01
N ASP A 101 -3.99 12.04 3.17
CA ASP A 101 -5.41 11.88 3.52
C ASP A 101 -6.22 11.13 2.43
N LYS A 102 -6.96 11.87 1.60
CA LYS A 102 -7.82 11.42 0.49
C LYS A 102 -7.18 11.50 -0.88
N ASP A 103 -5.97 12.03 -0.97
CA ASP A 103 -5.21 12.18 -2.20
C ASP A 103 -3.89 11.40 -2.12
N ALA A 104 -3.27 11.22 -3.27
CA ALA A 104 -1.89 10.77 -3.40
C ALA A 104 -1.14 11.72 -4.32
N ARG A 105 0.11 12.01 -3.96
CA ARG A 105 1.09 12.56 -4.88
C ARG A 105 1.73 11.39 -5.62
N VAL A 106 1.52 11.33 -6.92
CA VAL A 106 1.97 10.21 -7.75
C VAL A 106 2.96 10.73 -8.78
N GLN A 107 4.14 10.13 -8.82
CA GLN A 107 5.09 10.39 -9.87
C GLN A 107 4.77 9.49 -11.06
N GLU A 108 4.61 10.06 -12.25
CA GLU A 108 4.36 9.31 -13.47
C GLU A 108 5.60 8.52 -13.90
N ALA A 109 5.40 7.25 -14.28
CA ALA A 109 6.42 6.42 -14.88
C ALA A 109 6.86 6.96 -16.24
N GLY A 110 8.18 7.07 -16.46
CA GLY A 110 8.77 7.51 -17.73
C GLY A 110 9.01 9.01 -17.83
N THR A 111 8.12 9.86 -17.30
CA THR A 111 8.30 11.33 -17.36
C THR A 111 8.84 11.92 -16.05
N GLY A 112 8.57 11.27 -14.91
CA GLY A 112 8.93 11.81 -13.60
C GLY A 112 8.04 12.96 -13.10
N THR A 113 6.98 13.31 -13.85
CA THR A 113 6.04 14.39 -13.49
C THR A 113 5.20 14.01 -12.29
N TRP A 114 4.97 14.94 -11.37
CA TRP A 114 4.16 14.71 -10.17
C TRP A 114 2.72 15.19 -10.36
N PHE A 115 1.78 14.26 -10.16
CA PHE A 115 0.34 14.50 -10.18
C PHE A 115 -0.24 14.39 -8.77
N THR A 116 -1.34 15.09 -8.54
CA THR A 116 -2.27 14.80 -7.45
C THR A 116 -3.36 13.90 -8.00
N CYS A 117 -3.60 12.77 -7.34
CA CYS A 117 -4.62 11.79 -7.72
C CYS A 117 -5.51 11.49 -6.51
N PRO A 118 -6.82 11.30 -6.69
CA PRO A 118 -7.67 10.74 -5.64
C PRO A 118 -7.12 9.39 -5.15
N TYR A 119 -7.14 9.19 -3.83
CA TYR A 119 -6.64 7.99 -3.15
C TYR A 119 -7.67 7.40 -2.20
N GLY A 120 -7.73 6.08 -2.18
CA GLY A 120 -8.57 5.31 -1.26
C GLY A 120 -9.96 5.00 -1.82
N ASP A 121 -10.86 4.59 -0.92
CA ASP A 121 -12.09 3.86 -1.24
C ASP A 121 -13.24 4.74 -1.77
N ILE A 122 -12.94 5.76 -2.59
CA ILE A 122 -13.96 6.66 -3.16
C ILE A 122 -14.97 5.87 -4.02
N ALA A 123 -14.60 4.67 -4.50
CA ALA A 123 -15.46 3.80 -5.30
C ALA A 123 -15.13 2.29 -5.20
N GLY A 124 -14.72 1.75 -4.04
CA GLY A 124 -14.32 0.33 -3.97
C GLY A 124 -12.92 0.05 -4.51
N ARG A 125 -12.12 1.08 -4.78
CA ARG A 125 -10.87 1.03 -5.57
C ARG A 125 -9.61 1.16 -4.71
N ASN A 126 -9.50 0.36 -3.66
CA ASN A 126 -8.26 0.17 -2.90
C ASN A 126 -7.19 -0.62 -3.68
N ASP A 127 -7.25 -0.58 -5.01
CA ASP A 127 -6.37 -1.26 -5.96
C ASP A 127 -4.97 -0.62 -5.94
N GLN A 128 -4.89 0.60 -5.42
CA GLN A 128 -3.67 1.39 -5.26
C GLN A 128 -2.90 1.05 -3.96
N VAL A 129 -3.56 0.38 -3.00
CA VAL A 129 -2.96 0.08 -1.70
C VAL A 129 -2.10 -1.16 -1.81
N MET A 130 -0.78 -0.97 -1.85
CA MET A 130 0.19 -2.05 -1.85
C MET A 130 0.37 -2.66 -0.45
N ASN A 131 0.62 -3.96 -0.40
CA ASN A 131 1.04 -4.70 0.78
C ASN A 131 2.30 -5.48 0.46
N CYS A 132 3.06 -5.79 1.50
CA CYS A 132 4.23 -6.62 1.47
C CYS A 132 4.02 -7.81 2.40
N SER A 133 4.30 -9.03 1.97
CA SER A 133 4.32 -10.22 2.85
C SER A 133 5.72 -10.60 3.34
N GLY A 134 6.77 -9.94 2.82
CA GLY A 134 8.17 -10.20 3.10
C GLY A 134 8.95 -8.95 3.52
N CYS A 135 8.39 -8.14 4.43
CA CYS A 135 9.09 -6.96 4.94
C CYS A 135 10.27 -7.37 5.82
N GLU A 136 11.41 -6.76 5.58
CA GLU A 136 12.52 -6.75 6.53
C GLU A 136 12.50 -5.41 7.28
N LYS A 137 12.66 -5.47 8.61
CA LYS A 137 12.97 -4.26 9.37
C LYS A 137 14.36 -3.79 8.93
N SER A 138 14.45 -2.58 8.38
CA SER A 138 15.75 -1.95 8.14
C SER A 138 16.52 -1.86 9.47
N PRO A 139 17.80 -2.25 9.53
CA PRO A 139 18.59 -2.05 10.74
C PRO A 139 18.72 -0.55 10.98
N GLY A 140 18.17 -0.06 12.09
CA GLY A 140 18.13 1.36 12.46
C GLY A 140 16.76 1.90 12.88
N SER A 141 15.67 1.14 12.69
CA SER A 141 14.37 1.49 13.27
C SER A 141 14.38 1.16 14.77
N SER A 142 14.48 2.18 15.62
CA SER A 142 14.36 2.03 17.07
C SER A 142 13.08 1.27 17.44
N PRO A 143 13.12 0.39 18.45
CA PRO A 143 11.92 -0.23 18.97
C PRO A 143 11.00 0.87 19.56
N SER A 144 9.75 0.90 19.11
CA SER A 144 8.66 1.58 19.83
C SER A 144 8.30 0.80 21.08
#